data_AF-A0A3N5PT04-F1
#
_entry.id   AF-A0A3N5PT04-F1
#
_cell.length_a   1.000
_cell.length_b   1.000
_cell.length_c   1.000
_cell.angle_alpha   90.00
_cell.angle_beta   90.00
_cell.angle_gamma   90.00
#
_symmetry.space_group_name_H-M   'P 1'
#
loop_
_entity.id
_entity.type
_entity.pdbx_description
1 polymer ?
#
loop_
_entity_poly.entity_id
_entity_poly.type
_entity_poly.pdbx_seq_one_letter_code
_entity_poly.pdbx_strand_id
1 'polypeptide(L)' 'MELKGKKITILGMGVSGRAVSSWLVSQEAQVICSDLNPLDKWPKDLVGWCDKNGVGVETKNHKVETCLSSDLVVV' A
#
# COMPACT_ATOMS: atom_id res chain seq x y z
N MET A 1 -6.55 -0.62 17.78
CA MET A 1 -7.31 -1.09 16.60
C MET A 1 -6.76 -2.44 16.23
N GLU A 2 -7.61 -3.41 15.92
CA GLU A 2 -7.15 -4.71 15.41
C GLU A 2 -6.96 -4.64 13.89
N LEU A 3 -5.73 -4.91 13.42
CA LEU A 3 -5.31 -4.69 12.03
C LEU A 3 -5.09 -6.00 11.26
N LYS A 4 -4.96 -7.13 11.97
CA LYS A 4 -4.74 -8.44 11.36
C LYS A 4 -5.85 -8.78 10.38
N GLY A 5 -5.46 -9.10 9.15
CA GLY A 5 -6.38 -9.46 8.06
C GLY A 5 -7.21 -8.31 7.49
N LYS A 6 -7.07 -7.08 8.00
CA LYS A 6 -7.79 -5.91 7.47
C LYS A 6 -7.23 -5.48 6.12
N LYS A 7 -8.12 -5.10 5.20
CA LYS A 7 -7.74 -4.55 3.90
C LYS A 7 -7.47 -3.07 4.04
N ILE A 8 -6.22 -2.66 3.84
CA ILE A 8 -5.80 -1.27 4.05
C ILE A 8 -5.14 -0.75 2.78
N THR A 9 -5.69 0.34 2.26
CA THR A 9 -5.11 1.04 1.12
C THR A 9 -4.35 2.26 1.59
N ILE A 10 -3.14 2.43 1.07
CA ILE A 10 -2.28 3.58 1.33
C ILE A 10 -2.26 4.42 0.05
N LEU A 11 -2.63 5.68 0.17
CA LEU A 11 -2.58 6.65 -0.92
C LEU A 11 -1.27 7.44 -0.82
N GLY A 12 -0.36 7.18 -1.75
CA GLY A 12 0.95 7.80 -1.83
C GLY A 12 2.06 6.94 -1.21
N MET A 13 3.17 6.84 -1.93
CA MET A 13 4.36 6.04 -1.62
C MET A 13 5.61 6.91 -1.46
N GLY A 14 5.41 8.08 -0.85
CA GLY A 14 6.47 8.94 -0.32
C GLY A 14 7.18 8.32 0.90
N VAL A 15 7.78 9.15 1.75
CA VAL A 15 8.48 8.64 2.97
C VAL A 15 7.48 8.01 3.96
N SER A 16 6.39 8.71 4.27
CA SER A 16 5.36 8.24 5.21
C SER A 16 4.63 7.00 4.69
N GLY A 17 4.18 7.02 3.42
CA GLY A 17 3.49 5.89 2.79
C GLY A 17 4.29 4.58 2.84
N ARG A 18 5.60 4.67 2.57
CA ARG A 18 6.50 3.51 2.70
C ARG A 18 6.63 3.04 4.14
N ALA A 19 6.87 3.95 5.09
CA ALA A 19 7.00 3.59 6.49
C ALA A 19 5.73 2.92 7.04
N VAL A 20 4.55 3.49 6.74
CA VAL A 20 3.28 2.92 7.21
C VAL A 20 2.96 1.60 6.51
N SER A 21 3.30 1.44 5.22
CA SER A 21 3.13 0.15 4.52
C SER A 21 3.91 -0.98 5.21
N SER A 22 5.16 -0.71 5.58
CA SER A 22 5.99 -1.71 6.28
C SER A 22 5.45 -2.03 7.67
N TRP A 23 4.97 -1.02 8.40
CA TRP A 23 4.38 -1.23 9.71
C TRP A 23 3.08 -2.02 9.64
N LEU A 24 2.19 -1.71 8.69
CA LEU A 24 0.91 -2.41 8.51
C LEU A 24 1.09 -3.87 8.10
N VAL A 25 2.05 -4.16 7.22
CA VAL A 25 2.44 -5.55 6.91
C VAL A 25 2.91 -6.28 8.17
N SER A 26 3.69 -5.63 9.04
CA SER A 26 4.13 -6.23 10.30
C SER A 26 2.99 -6.43 11.31
N GLN A 27 1.83 -5.79 11.10
CA GLN A 27 0.60 -6.03 11.86
C GLN A 27 -0.30 -7.09 11.19
N GLU A 28 0.21 -7.82 10.20
CA GLU A 28 -0.52 -8.84 9.43
C GLU A 28 -1.75 -8.28 8.66
N ALA A 29 -1.72 -7.00 8.29
CA ALA A 29 -2.75 -6.40 7.44
C ALA A 29 -2.58 -6.79 5.96
N GLN A 30 -3.68 -6.80 5.20
CA GLN A 30 -3.69 -6.93 3.75
C GLN A 30 -3.50 -5.55 3.12
N VAL A 31 -2.28 -5.23 2.71
CA VAL A 31 -1.91 -3.88 2.28
C VAL A 31 -1.97 -3.73 0.76
N ILE A 32 -2.51 -2.60 0.30
CA ILE A 32 -2.40 -2.12 -1.07
C ILE A 32 -1.69 -0.76 -1.07
N CYS A 33 -0.60 -0.66 -1.82
CA CYS A 33 0.13 0.58 -2.07
C CYS A 33 -0.37 1.20 -3.37
N SER A 34 -1.05 2.36 -3.27
CA SER A 34 -1.60 3.08 -4.42
C SER A 34 -0.90 4.43 -4.58
N ASP A 35 -0.34 4.73 -5.76
CA ASP A 35 0.35 6.01 -6.04
C ASP A 35 0.01 6.53 -7.44
N LEU A 36 -0.02 7.86 -7.62
CA LEU A 36 -0.20 8.48 -8.93
C LEU A 36 1.04 8.32 -9.82
N ASN A 37 2.21 8.11 -9.23
CA ASN A 37 3.44 7.86 -9.94
C ASN A 37 3.46 6.45 -10.54
N PRO A 38 4.02 6.29 -11.74
CA PRO A 38 4.34 4.97 -12.28
C PRO A 38 5.45 4.27 -11.47
N LEU A 39 5.54 2.94 -11.62
CA LEU A 39 6.48 2.09 -10.89
C LEU A 39 7.96 2.48 -11.04
N ASP A 40 8.36 3.00 -12.19
CA ASP A 40 9.75 3.42 -12.47
C ASP A 40 10.18 4.65 -11.67
N LYS A 41 9.23 5.38 -11.07
CA LYS A 41 9.47 6.48 -10.15
C LYS A 41 9.56 6.04 -8.69
N TRP A 42 9.18 4.80 -8.38
CA TRP A 42 9.31 4.27 -7.03
C TRP A 42 10.78 3.92 -6.73
N PRO A 43 11.17 3.84 -5.44
CA PRO A 43 12.47 3.30 -5.06
C PRO A 43 12.69 1.90 -5.66
N LYS A 44 13.90 1.64 -6.17
CA LYS A 44 14.24 0.41 -6.91
C LYS A 44 13.82 -0.88 -6.21
N ASP A 45 13.94 -0.93 -4.88
CA ASP A 45 13.68 -2.14 -4.10
C ASP A 45 12.22 -2.26 -3.62
N LEU A 46 11.40 -1.21 -3.79
CA LEU A 46 10.04 -1.18 -3.23
C LEU A 46 9.12 -2.18 -3.91
N VAL A 47 9.21 -2.33 -5.23
CA VAL A 47 8.37 -3.29 -5.97
C VAL A 47 8.72 -4.73 -5.57
N GLY A 48 10.02 -5.05 -5.44
CA GLY A 48 10.47 -6.35 -4.96
C GLY A 48 10.06 -6.62 -3.52
N TRP A 49 10.05 -5.59 -2.67
CA TRP A 49 9.50 -5.69 -1.32
C TRP A 49 7.99 -5.96 -1.33
N CYS A 50 7.23 -5.29 -2.20
CA CYS A 50 5.78 -5.52 -2.31
C CYS A 50 5.48 -6.97 -2.71
N ASP A 51 6.14 -7.47 -3.75
CA ASP A 51 5.99 -8.85 -4.22
C ASP A 51 6.32 -9.87 -3.12
N LYS A 52 7.47 -9.70 -2.46
CA LYS A 52 7.91 -10.58 -1.35
C LYS A 52 6.92 -10.64 -0.18
N ASN A 53 6.20 -9.56 0.09
CA ASN A 53 5.30 -9.45 1.23
C ASN A 53 3.80 -9.59 0.85
N GLY A 54 3.48 -9.92 -0.41
CA GLY A 54 2.09 -10.04 -0.86
C GLY A 54 1.32 -8.72 -0.82
N VAL A 55 2.02 -7.59 -0.97
CA VAL A 55 1.42 -6.26 -0.98
C VAL A 55 0.91 -5.95 -2.39
N GLY A 56 -0.37 -5.57 -2.48
CA GLY A 56 -0.97 -5.13 -3.73
C GLY A 56 -0.34 -3.82 -4.22
N VAL A 57 -0.18 -3.69 -5.54
CA VAL A 57 0.40 -2.49 -6.16
C VAL A 57 -0.60 -1.88 -7.13
N GLU A 58 -0.86 -0.60 -6.96
CA GLU A 58 -1.68 0.22 -7.84
C GLU A 58 -0.91 1.50 -8.19
N THR A 59 -0.78 1.80 -9.49
CA THR A 59 -0.02 2.97 -9.95
C THR A 59 -0.80 3.76 -11.00
N LYS A 60 -0.35 5.00 -11.26
CA LYS A 60 -0.91 5.95 -12.25
C LYS A 60 -2.30 6.49 -11.91
N ASN A 61 -2.98 5.93 -10.92
CA ASN A 61 -4.29 6.34 -10.45
C ASN A 61 -4.56 5.76 -9.05
N HIS A 62 -5.46 6.38 -8.31
CA HIS A 62 -6.13 5.77 -7.16
C HIS A 62 -7.51 5.27 -7.60
N LYS A 63 -7.71 3.95 -7.67
CA LYS A 63 -9.00 3.40 -8.08
C LYS A 63 -10.01 3.57 -6.95
N VAL A 64 -11.18 4.10 -7.31
CA VAL A 64 -12.28 4.30 -6.36
C VAL A 64 -12.73 2.97 -5.75
N GLU A 65 -12.73 1.89 -6.55
CA GLU A 65 -13.10 0.55 -6.11
C GLU A 65 -12.14 0.00 -5.05
N THR A 66 -10.84 0.26 -5.21
CA THR A 66 -9.81 -0.11 -4.23
C THR A 66 -10.08 0.59 -2.89
N CYS A 67 -10.33 1.89 -2.91
CA CYS A 67 -10.68 2.67 -1.71
C CYS A 67 -11.97 2.17 -1.05
N LEU A 68 -13.04 1.97 -1.83
CA LEU A 68 -14.35 1.54 -1.31
C LEU A 68 -14.34 0.13 -0.72
N SER A 69 -13.42 -0.74 -1.18
CA SER A 69 -13.26 -2.11 -0.67
C SER A 69 -12.37 -2.22 0.57
N SER A 70 -11.75 -1.12 1.00
CA SER A 70 -10.80 -1.09 2.11
C SER A 70 -11.53 -0.89 3.44
N ASP A 71 -11.06 -1.57 4.49
CA ASP A 71 -11.48 -1.32 5.88
C ASP A 71 -10.93 0.01 6.41
N LEU A 72 -9.78 0.46 5.88
CA LEU A 72 -9.12 1.71 6.23
C LEU A 72 -8.37 2.26 5.01
N VAL A 73 -8.41 3.58 4.85
CA VAL A 73 -7.56 4.31 3.90
C VAL A 73 -6.61 5.21 4.69
N VAL A 74 -5.31 5.13 4.37
CA VAL A 74 -4.26 5.99 4.92
C VAL A 74 -3.83 6.98 3.85
N VAL A 75 -3.79 8.27 4.18
CA VAL A 75 -3.44 9.39 3.29
C VAL A 75 -2.22 10.12 3.84
#